data_AF-A0A1A6C7F6-F1
#
_entry.id   AF-A0A1A6C7F6-F1
#
_cell.length_a   1.000
_cell.length_b   1.000
_cell.length_c   1.000
_cell.angle_alpha   90.00
_cell.angle_beta   90.00
_cell.angle_gamma   90.00
#
_symmetry.space_group_name_H-M   'P 1'
#
loop_
_entity.id
_entity.type
_entity.pdbx_description
1 polymer ?
#
loop_
_entity_poly.entity_id
_entity_poly.type
_entity_poly.pdbx_seq_one_letter_code
_entity_poly.pdbx_strand_id
1 'polypeptide(L)'
;MSNARILIFCTATLLASLGLSIGLTPLASVSPDTLQQAAIPQPLDAFDQPIRVGHRHGEMTVTQLMEYYIEHPPKAVAGVPSTAAAPVQFGGC
;
A
#
# COMPACT_ATOMS: atom_id res chain seq x y z
N MET A 1 26.93 35.98 1.31
CA MET A 1 27.06 34.52 1.40
C MET A 1 27.73 34.04 0.12
N SER A 2 28.86 33.32 0.17
CA SER A 2 29.59 32.91 -1.05
C SER A 2 28.89 31.74 -1.75
N ASN A 3 28.74 31.81 -3.07
CA ASN A 3 28.12 30.77 -3.92
C ASN A 3 28.73 29.37 -3.70
N ALA A 4 30.02 29.29 -3.38
CA ALA A 4 30.70 28.04 -3.08
C ALA A 4 30.13 27.33 -1.84
N ARG A 5 29.72 28.08 -0.81
CA ARG A 5 29.12 27.50 0.41
C ARG A 5 27.74 26.91 0.14
N ILE A 6 26.98 27.56 -0.74
CA ILE A 6 25.64 27.08 -1.16
C ILE A 6 25.79 25.78 -1.94
N LEU A 7 26.73 25.72 -2.90
CA LEU A 7 26.97 24.51 -3.68
C LEU A 7 27.41 23.33 -2.81
N ILE A 8 28.34 23.54 -1.88
CA ILE A 8 28.78 22.49 -0.95
C ILE A 8 27.61 21.96 -0.13
N PHE A 9 26.79 22.86 0.42
CA PHE A 9 25.61 22.47 1.19
C PHE A 9 24.63 21.64 0.34
N CYS A 10 24.26 22.11 -0.85
CA CYS A 10 23.36 21.39 -1.74
C CYS A 10 23.89 20.01 -2.12
N THR A 11 25.17 19.89 -2.47
CA THR A 11 25.76 18.59 -2.82
C THR A 11 25.80 17.64 -1.63
N ALA A 12 26.11 18.14 -0.42
CA ALA A 12 26.16 17.34 0.79
C ALA A 12 24.78 16.84 1.19
N THR A 13 23.75 17.70 1.13
CA THR A 13 22.37 17.30 1.42
C THR A 13 21.85 16.29 0.40
N LEU A 14 22.19 16.47 -0.89
CA LEU A 14 21.76 15.56 -1.95
C LEU A 14 22.40 14.16 -1.78
N LEU A 15 23.70 14.12 -1.51
CA LEU A 15 24.41 12.86 -1.22
C LEU A 15 23.87 12.18 0.04
N ALA A 16 23.59 12.96 1.09
CA ALA A 16 23.01 12.43 2.32
C ALA A 16 21.63 11.82 2.05
N SER A 17 20.74 12.51 1.33
CA SER A 17 19.42 11.97 1.00
C SER A 17 19.50 10.73 0.12
N LEU A 18 20.40 10.74 -0.87
CA LEU A 18 20.56 9.61 -1.80
C LEU A 18 21.13 8.38 -1.08
N GLY A 19 22.13 8.59 -0.22
CA GLY A 19 22.67 7.54 0.64
C GLY A 19 21.62 6.95 1.58
N LEU A 20 20.77 7.79 2.17
CA LEU A 20 19.68 7.35 3.02
C LEU A 20 18.65 6.53 2.23
N SER A 21 18.28 6.97 1.03
CA SER A 21 17.39 6.20 0.15
C SER A 21 17.97 4.83 -0.16
N ILE A 22 19.23 4.75 -0.63
CA ILE A 22 19.88 3.47 -0.95
C ILE A 22 19.93 2.54 0.27
N GLY A 23 20.22 3.08 1.46
CA GLY A 23 20.26 2.30 2.70
C GLY A 23 18.88 1.83 3.19
N LEU A 24 17.82 2.60 2.95
CA LEU A 24 16.46 2.29 3.40
C LEU A 24 15.64 1.47 2.38
N THR A 25 15.99 1.53 1.08
CA THR A 25 15.36 0.72 0.04
C THR A 25 15.28 -0.77 0.37
N PRO A 26 16.35 -1.46 0.86
CA PRO A 26 16.23 -2.89 1.18
C PRO A 26 15.28 -3.17 2.35
N LEU A 27 15.05 -2.22 3.26
CA LEU A 27 14.08 -2.36 4.34
C LEU A 27 12.64 -2.17 3.84
N ALA A 28 12.45 -1.35 2.82
CA ALA A 28 11.14 -1.08 2.23
C ALA A 28 10.79 -2.03 1.08
N SER A 29 11.78 -2.72 0.50
CA SER A 29 11.56 -3.63 -0.63
C SER A 29 10.90 -4.92 -0.20
N VAL A 30 9.84 -5.30 -0.90
CA VAL A 30 9.23 -6.64 -0.79
C VAL A 30 10.17 -7.65 -1.43
N SER A 31 10.41 -8.78 -0.78
CA SER A 31 11.30 -9.82 -1.33
C SER A 31 10.69 -10.43 -2.60
N PRO A 32 11.53 -10.88 -3.55
CA PRO A 32 11.04 -11.52 -4.77
C PRO A 32 10.21 -12.77 -4.46
N ASP A 33 10.55 -13.50 -3.41
CA ASP A 33 9.80 -14.68 -2.96
C ASP A 33 8.39 -14.30 -2.48
N THR A 34 8.26 -13.20 -1.72
CA THR A 34 6.95 -12.69 -1.30
C THR A 34 6.11 -12.24 -2.50
N LEU A 35 6.72 -11.65 -3.53
CA LEU A 35 6.00 -11.29 -4.76
C LEU A 35 5.53 -12.52 -5.54
N GLN A 36 6.37 -13.56 -5.66
CA GLN A 36 5.98 -14.80 -6.32
C GLN A 36 4.84 -15.50 -5.57
N GLN A 37 4.90 -15.50 -4.24
CA GLN A 37 3.87 -16.12 -3.42
C GLN A 37 2.56 -15.33 -3.42
N ALA A 38 2.63 -14.00 -3.54
CA ALA A 38 1.44 -13.15 -3.72
C ALA A 38 0.77 -13.34 -5.09
N ALA A 39 1.50 -13.82 -6.10
CA ALA A 39 0.93 -14.14 -7.41
C ALA A 39 0.11 -15.44 -7.42
N ILE A 40 0.22 -16.27 -6.37
CA ILE A 40 -0.52 -17.52 -6.24
C ILE A 40 -1.84 -17.23 -5.52
N PRO A 41 -3.02 -17.52 -6.14
CA PRO A 41 -4.30 -17.36 -5.48
C PRO A 41 -4.39 -18.25 -4.24
N GLN A 42 -4.80 -17.67 -3.10
CA GLN A 42 -5.01 -18.40 -1.85
C GLN A 42 -6.51 -18.46 -1.52
N PRO A 43 -6.98 -19.55 -0.89
CA PRO A 43 -8.36 -19.64 -0.43
C PRO A 43 -8.64 -18.59 0.64
N LEU A 44 -9.89 -18.13 0.73
CA LEU A 44 -10.30 -17.11 1.71
C LEU A 44 -10.01 -17.54 3.16
N ASP A 45 -10.18 -18.84 3.43
CA ASP A 45 -9.92 -19.44 4.75
C ASP A 45 -8.43 -19.42 5.16
N ALA A 46 -7.50 -19.11 4.24
CA ALA A 46 -6.11 -18.89 4.61
C ALA A 46 -5.90 -17.54 5.32
N PHE A 47 -6.87 -16.62 5.25
CA PHE A 47 -6.80 -15.27 5.81
C PHE A 47 -7.52 -15.15 7.16
N ASP A 48 -7.12 -15.99 8.12
CA ASP A 48 -7.67 -16.00 9.49
C ASP A 48 -7.21 -14.82 10.36
N GLN A 49 -6.25 -14.03 9.89
CA GLN A 49 -5.69 -12.93 10.66
C GLN A 49 -6.70 -11.77 10.77
N PRO A 50 -6.91 -11.21 11.97
CA PRO A 50 -7.77 -10.05 12.14
C PRO A 50 -7.18 -8.83 11.43
N ILE A 51 -7.95 -8.24 10.51
CA ILE A 51 -7.65 -6.97 9.86
C ILE A 51 -8.31 -5.82 10.62
N ARG A 52 -7.56 -4.75 10.84
CA ARG A 52 -8.05 -3.55 11.52
C ARG A 52 -8.79 -2.65 10.53
N VAL A 53 -10.11 -2.67 10.62
CA VAL A 53 -11.04 -1.98 9.70
C VAL A 53 -11.31 -0.51 10.06
N GLY A 54 -10.65 -0.01 11.10
CA GLY A 54 -10.68 1.39 11.50
C GLY A 54 -11.01 1.57 12.98
N HIS A 55 -10.76 2.77 13.49
CA HIS A 55 -10.79 3.06 14.93
C HIS A 55 -12.17 2.83 15.60
N ARG A 56 -13.25 2.86 14.81
CA ARG A 56 -14.64 2.69 15.29
C ARG A 56 -15.24 1.30 15.01
N HIS A 57 -14.63 0.53 14.13
CA HIS A 57 -15.14 -0.77 13.68
C HIS A 57 -14.34 -1.96 14.23
N GLY A 58 -13.24 -1.69 14.93
CA GLY A 58 -12.44 -2.71 15.60
C GLY A 58 -11.61 -3.55 14.63
N GLU A 59 -11.54 -4.84 14.92
CA GLU A 59 -10.81 -5.85 14.15
C GLU A 59 -11.79 -6.94 13.71
N MET A 60 -11.68 -7.39 12.46
CA MET A 60 -12.49 -8.48 11.90
C MET A 60 -11.67 -9.30 10.92
N THR A 61 -12.06 -10.53 10.61
CA THR A 61 -11.39 -11.33 9.56
C THR A 61 -11.86 -10.93 8.16
N VAL A 62 -11.14 -11.35 7.12
CA VAL A 62 -11.54 -11.08 5.73
C VAL A 62 -12.88 -11.75 5.42
N THR A 63 -13.12 -12.96 5.93
CA THR A 63 -14.38 -13.67 5.80
C THR A 63 -15.55 -12.89 6.39
N GLN A 64 -15.39 -12.38 7.62
CA GLN A 64 -16.41 -11.55 8.28
C GLN A 64 -16.69 -10.26 7.52
N LEU A 65 -15.64 -9.64 6.96
CA LEU A 65 -15.80 -8.44 6.13
C LEU A 65 -16.62 -8.73 4.86
N MET A 66 -16.39 -9.89 4.24
CA MET A 66 -17.13 -10.32 3.05
C MET A 66 -18.58 -10.67 3.37
N GLU A 67 -18.81 -11.39 4.45
CA GLU A 67 -20.16 -11.69 4.94
C GLU A 67 -20.93 -10.39 5.24
N TYR A 68 -20.30 -9.44 5.94
CA TYR A 68 -20.88 -8.13 6.21
C TYR A 68 -21.29 -7.39 4.92
N TYR A 69 -20.46 -7.42 3.88
CA TYR A 69 -20.75 -6.77 2.61
C TYR A 69 -21.90 -7.43 1.84
N ILE A 70 -22.02 -8.76 1.94
CA ILE A 70 -23.12 -9.53 1.35
C ILE A 70 -24.44 -9.17 2.05
N GLU A 71 -24.43 -9.05 3.38
CA GLU A 71 -25.60 -8.68 4.17
C GLU A 71 -25.97 -7.20 4.05
N HIS A 72 -24.98 -6.33 3.85
CA HIS A 72 -25.13 -4.87 3.81
C HIS A 72 -24.57 -4.30 2.50
N PRO A 73 -25.16 -4.64 1.33
CA PRO A 73 -24.66 -4.14 0.07
C PRO A 73 -24.71 -2.61 0.09
N PRO A 74 -23.65 -1.93 -0.42
CA PRO A 74 -23.64 -0.48 -0.48
C PRO A 74 -24.82 -0.03 -1.33
N LYS A 75 -25.65 0.84 -0.76
CA LYS A 75 -26.77 1.43 -1.48
C LYS A 75 -26.19 2.15 -2.69
N ALA A 76 -26.66 1.79 -3.88
CA ALA A 76 -26.29 2.51 -5.09
C ALA A 76 -26.58 4.00 -4.86
N VAL A 77 -25.52 4.81 -4.81
CA VAL A 77 -25.68 6.26 -4.74
C VAL A 77 -26.21 6.67 -6.11
N ALA A 78 -27.47 7.13 -6.15
CA ALA A 78 -28.07 7.65 -7.37
C ALA A 78 -27.17 8.78 -7.91
N GLY A 79 -26.45 8.52 -9.00
CA GLY A 79 -25.59 9.50 -9.67
C GLY A 79 -24.13 9.11 -9.85
N VAL A 80 -23.63 8.01 -9.29
CA VAL A 80 -22.27 7.53 -9.58
C VAL A 80 -22.36 6.43 -10.66
N PRO A 81 -21.96 6.68 -11.92
CA PRO A 81 -21.88 5.61 -12.90
C PRO A 81 -20.95 4.53 -12.34
N SER A 82 -21.39 3.28 -12.38
CA SER A 82 -20.55 2.09 -12.19
C SER A 82 -19.45 2.18 -13.24
N THR A 83 -18.37 2.86 -12.88
CA THR A 83 -17.22 3.03 -13.75
C THR A 83 -16.55 1.68 -13.66
N ALA A 84 -16.61 0.90 -14.75
CA ALA A 84 -15.88 -0.34 -14.91
C ALA A 84 -14.52 -0.15 -14.25
N ALA A 85 -14.23 -0.98 -13.23
CA ALA A 85 -13.07 -0.85 -12.38
C ALA A 85 -11.85 -0.57 -13.26
N ALA A 86 -11.37 0.68 -13.25
CA ALA A 86 -10.14 1.00 -13.94
C ALA A 86 -9.09 0.01 -13.40
N PRO A 87 -8.29 -0.64 -14.25
CA PRO A 87 -7.30 -1.59 -13.79
C PRO A 87 -6.44 -0.89 -12.74
N VAL A 88 -6.58 -1.31 -11.48
CA VAL A 88 -5.82 -0.76 -10.36
C VAL A 88 -4.40 -1.27 -10.57
N GLN A 89 -3.57 -0.43 -11.16
CA GLN A 89 -2.14 -0.72 -11.29
C GLN A 89 -1.52 -0.57 -9.90
N PHE A 90 -1.43 -1.68 -9.17
CA PHE A 90 -0.63 -1.75 -7.97
C PHE A 90 0.85 -1.79 -8.38
N GLY A 91 1.55 -0.68 -8.19
CA GLY A 91 3.01 -0.63 -8.21
C GLY A 91 3.62 -0.12 -9.52
N GLY A 92 4.03 1.15 -9.49
CA GLY A 92 4.96 1.73 -10.46
C GLY A 92 6.03 2.52 -9.70
N CYS A 93 7.10 1.81 -9.32
CA CYS A 93 8.44 2.33 -9.01
C CYS A 93 9.43 1.30 -9.54
#